data_AF-A0A8T5B565-F1
#
_entry.id   AF-A0A8T5B565-F1
#
_cell.length_a   1.000
_cell.length_b   1.000
_cell.length_c   1.000
_cell.angle_alpha   90.00
_cell.angle_beta   90.00
_cell.angle_gamma   90.00
#
_symmetry.space_group_name_H-M   'P 1'
#
loop_
_entity.id
_entity.type
_entity.pdbx_description
1 polymer ?
#
loop_
_entity_poly.entity_id
_entity_poly.type
_entity_poly.pdbx_seq_one_letter_code
_entity_poly.pdbx_strand_id
1 'polypeptide(L)'
;SRALRGYEDELSRESLETAIKIWDYEQAHPAANQPSAYVPRDPETQEILAAVELLITTREERFRQHIIRMLPVIKKKISQVGWAIARVLPYIEDEDFKRTFKEKIAEYQKEVSRHLSENPYHVLFRPMIWGIGWDALYFAAGQYYIHKAFPELVDEENIMSVVNYIHGCHPASDLSLVSGVGARSLTVAYGFNRADWSYIPGAVASGTALIRPEFPELKDNFPFIWQQSENVIGGSAAYIFCALAADKILDNTSKNILANSFQKH
;
A
#
# COMPACT_ATOMS: atom_id res chain seq x y z
N SER A 1 -3.62 7.90 16.87
CA SER A 1 -4.40 9.04 17.41
C SER A 1 -5.73 9.25 16.67
N ARG A 2 -5.77 9.81 15.43
CA ARG A 2 -7.05 10.17 14.77
C ARG A 2 -8.13 9.09 14.74
N ALA A 3 -7.75 7.84 14.45
CA ALA A 3 -8.68 6.70 14.36
C ALA A 3 -9.33 6.32 15.72
N LEU A 4 -8.78 6.78 16.84
CA LEU A 4 -9.25 6.48 18.19
C LEU A 4 -10.08 7.63 18.80
N ARG A 5 -10.08 8.82 18.18
CA ARG A 5 -10.80 9.99 18.71
C ARG A 5 -12.31 9.74 18.70
N GLY A 6 -12.99 10.05 19.81
CA GLY A 6 -14.40 9.80 20.03
C GLY A 6 -14.74 8.36 20.45
N TYR A 7 -13.74 7.48 20.52
CA TYR A 7 -13.88 6.09 20.97
C TYR A 7 -13.02 5.81 22.21
N GLU A 8 -11.72 6.13 22.14
CA GLU A 8 -10.73 5.98 23.20
C GLU A 8 -9.89 7.27 23.27
N ASP A 9 -10.50 8.34 23.79
CA ASP A 9 -9.93 9.69 23.73
C ASP A 9 -8.62 9.84 24.51
N GLU A 10 -8.47 9.12 25.62
CA GLU A 10 -7.23 9.12 26.41
C GLU A 10 -6.09 8.50 25.61
N LEU A 11 -6.29 7.30 25.04
CA LEU A 11 -5.31 6.62 24.20
C LEU A 11 -5.02 7.40 22.91
N SER A 12 -6.04 8.05 22.34
CA SER A 12 -5.90 8.95 21.18
C SER A 12 -4.93 10.10 21.48
N ARG A 13 -5.06 10.73 22.64
CA ARG A 13 -4.17 11.81 23.10
C ARG A 13 -2.77 11.30 23.37
N GLU A 14 -2.63 10.22 24.15
CA GLU A 14 -1.32 9.62 24.45
C GLU A 14 -0.55 9.24 23.18
N SER A 15 -1.25 8.64 22.20
CA SER A 15 -0.67 8.31 20.90
C SER A 15 -0.12 9.54 20.17
N LEU A 16 -0.83 10.67 20.22
CA LEU A 16 -0.39 11.90 19.55
C LEU A 16 0.80 12.54 20.26
N GLU A 17 0.73 12.65 21.59
CA GLU A 17 1.82 13.18 22.41
C GLU A 17 3.10 12.37 22.20
N THR A 18 2.97 11.04 22.16
CA THR A 18 4.09 10.13 21.91
C THR A 18 4.66 10.29 20.50
N ALA A 19 3.80 10.38 19.47
CA ALA A 19 4.25 10.60 18.10
C ALA A 19 5.00 11.93 17.94
N ILE A 20 4.54 13.01 18.59
CA ILE A 20 5.23 14.30 18.59
C ILE A 20 6.57 14.20 19.33
N LYS A 21 6.63 13.55 20.49
CA LYS A 21 7.89 13.33 21.24
C LYS A 21 8.93 12.57 20.40
N ILE A 22 8.50 11.51 19.72
CA ILE A 22 9.38 10.73 18.83
C ILE A 22 9.86 11.62 17.67
N TRP A 23 8.95 12.35 17.03
CA TRP A 23 9.32 13.29 15.96
C TRP A 23 10.36 14.30 16.42
N ASP A 24 10.09 15.01 17.53
CA ASP A 24 11.00 16.03 18.05
C ASP A 24 12.35 15.44 18.47
N TYR A 25 12.36 14.21 19.01
CA TYR A 25 13.59 13.48 19.31
C TYR A 25 14.38 13.15 18.03
N GLU A 26 13.78 12.53 17.03
CA GLU A 26 14.47 12.16 15.79
C GLU A 26 14.98 13.38 15.02
N GLN A 27 14.26 14.51 15.04
CA GLN A 27 14.72 15.76 14.41
C GLN A 27 15.93 16.40 15.12
N ALA A 28 16.10 16.12 16.42
CA ALA A 28 17.20 16.66 17.22
C ALA A 28 18.46 15.77 17.25
N HIS A 29 18.39 14.58 16.65
CA HIS A 29 19.46 13.58 16.69
C HIS A 29 19.85 13.12 15.27
N PRO A 30 21.11 12.71 15.05
CA PRO A 30 21.47 12.07 13.80
C PRO A 30 20.73 10.73 13.64
N ALA A 31 20.34 10.42 12.41
CA ALA A 31 19.66 9.17 12.11
C ALA A 31 20.48 7.95 12.55
N ALA A 32 19.86 7.09 13.35
CA ALA A 32 20.47 5.84 13.78
C ALA A 32 20.33 4.77 12.69
N ASN A 33 21.45 4.22 12.23
CA ASN A 33 21.44 3.11 11.28
C ASN A 33 21.73 1.79 12.03
N GLN A 34 20.76 0.89 12.05
CA GLN A 34 20.94 -0.47 12.59
C GLN A 34 20.91 -1.51 11.46
N PRO A 35 21.88 -2.44 11.40
CA PRO A 35 21.92 -3.48 10.38
C PRO A 35 20.93 -4.60 10.69
N SER A 36 19.63 -4.33 10.51
CA SER A 36 18.56 -5.32 10.62
C SER A 36 17.73 -5.36 9.34
N ALA A 37 17.23 -6.54 8.97
CA ALA A 37 16.38 -6.72 7.79
C ALA A 37 15.07 -5.92 7.87
N TYR A 38 14.61 -5.62 9.08
CA TYR A 38 13.36 -4.91 9.35
C TYR A 38 13.54 -3.43 9.70
N VAL A 39 14.77 -2.91 9.66
CA VAL A 39 15.03 -1.48 9.86
C VAL A 39 15.20 -0.85 8.48
N PRO A 40 14.25 0.01 8.04
CA PRO A 40 14.36 0.72 6.78
C PRO A 40 15.63 1.57 6.80
N ARG A 41 16.56 1.32 5.86
CA ARG A 41 17.80 2.10 5.72
C ARG A 41 17.56 3.39 4.93
N ASP A 42 16.42 4.01 5.18
CA ASP A 42 15.92 5.19 4.47
C ASP A 42 15.18 6.13 5.43
N PRO A 43 15.93 6.90 6.25
CA PRO A 43 15.33 7.82 7.22
C PRO A 43 14.50 8.92 6.55
N GLU A 44 14.92 9.43 5.39
CA GLU A 44 14.21 10.51 4.68
C GLU A 44 12.79 10.09 4.28
N THR A 45 12.61 8.84 3.82
CA THR A 45 11.27 8.32 3.50
C THR A 45 10.43 8.20 4.77
N GLN A 46 10.99 7.68 5.87
CA GLN A 46 10.26 7.58 7.14
C GLN A 46 9.86 8.95 7.69
N GLU A 47 10.75 9.94 7.57
CA GLU A 47 10.51 11.33 7.96
C GLU A 47 9.35 11.94 7.17
N ILE A 48 9.31 11.77 5.84
CA ILE A 48 8.20 12.26 5.02
C ILE A 48 6.87 11.61 5.45
N LEU A 49 6.85 10.29 5.65
CA LEU A 49 5.64 9.57 6.04
C LEU A 49 5.14 10.00 7.43
N ALA A 50 6.05 10.21 8.39
CA ALA A 50 5.72 10.72 9.72
C ALA A 50 5.20 12.16 9.66
N ALA A 51 5.84 13.04 8.88
CA ALA A 51 5.40 14.42 8.69
C ALA A 51 3.98 14.49 8.11
N VAL A 52 3.67 13.62 7.14
CA VAL A 52 2.33 13.49 6.55
C VAL A 52 1.30 13.13 7.62
N GLU A 53 1.54 12.10 8.43
CA GLU A 53 0.58 11.70 9.46
C GLU A 53 0.40 12.76 10.55
N LEU A 54 1.48 13.45 10.93
CA LEU A 54 1.42 14.57 11.87
C LEU A 54 0.63 15.74 11.29
N LEU A 55 0.89 16.16 10.04
CA LEU A 55 0.13 17.22 9.38
C LEU A 55 -1.37 16.87 9.27
N ILE A 56 -1.70 15.61 8.91
CA ILE A 56 -3.11 15.18 8.84
C ILE A 56 -3.78 15.28 10.22
N THR A 57 -3.03 15.03 11.29
CA THR A 57 -3.56 14.95 12.66
C THR A 57 -3.66 16.31 13.34
N THR A 58 -2.62 17.13 13.24
CA THR A 58 -2.49 18.35 14.06
C THR A 58 -2.80 19.62 13.30
N ARG A 59 -2.66 19.62 11.97
CA ARG A 59 -2.77 20.81 11.11
C ARG A 59 -1.73 21.89 11.40
N GLU A 60 -0.70 21.56 12.19
CA GLU A 60 0.32 22.55 12.57
C GLU A 60 1.20 22.93 11.38
N GLU A 61 1.52 24.23 11.32
CA GLU A 61 2.27 24.82 10.22
C GLU A 61 3.70 24.27 10.11
N ARG A 62 4.31 23.87 11.24
CA ARG A 62 5.66 23.30 11.23
C ARG A 62 5.79 22.04 10.36
N PHE A 63 4.77 21.17 10.35
CA PHE A 63 4.77 19.95 9.55
C PHE A 63 4.50 20.26 8.07
N ARG A 64 3.62 21.24 7.79
CA ARG A 64 3.37 21.73 6.43
C ARG A 64 4.66 22.29 5.81
N GLN A 65 5.31 23.21 6.51
CA GLN A 65 6.56 23.82 6.07
C GLN A 65 7.68 22.79 5.92
N HIS A 66 7.72 21.78 6.79
CA HIS A 66 8.67 20.68 6.67
C HIS A 66 8.46 19.89 5.37
N ILE A 67 7.22 19.49 5.06
CA ILE A 67 6.90 18.79 3.81
C ILE A 67 7.26 19.63 2.57
N ILE A 68 6.96 20.94 2.59
CA ILE A 68 7.31 21.85 1.49
C ILE A 68 8.83 21.89 1.28
N ARG A 69 9.62 22.03 2.36
CA ARG A 69 11.10 22.00 2.28
C ARG A 69 11.64 20.68 1.74
N MET A 70 10.94 19.57 1.99
CA MET A 70 11.32 18.24 1.50
C MET A 70 10.98 17.98 0.03
N LEU A 71 10.39 18.94 -0.70
CA LEU A 71 10.04 18.77 -2.12
C LEU A 71 11.17 18.17 -2.99
N PRO A 72 12.46 18.58 -2.89
CA PRO A 72 13.52 17.96 -3.66
C PRO A 72 13.70 16.45 -3.40
N VAL A 73 13.49 16.01 -2.16
CA VAL A 73 13.58 14.60 -1.75
C VAL A 73 12.32 13.86 -2.22
N ILE A 74 11.14 14.45 -2.02
CA ILE A 74 9.85 13.91 -2.49
C ILE A 74 9.90 13.61 -3.99
N LYS A 75 10.45 14.51 -4.80
CA LYS A 75 10.62 14.31 -6.25
C LYS A 75 11.46 13.08 -6.57
N LYS A 76 12.55 12.85 -5.83
CA LYS A 76 13.44 11.70 -6.05
C LYS A 76 12.83 10.38 -5.58
N LYS A 77 11.95 10.44 -4.57
CA LYS A 77 11.32 9.27 -3.93
C LYS A 77 9.83 9.16 -4.25
N ILE A 78 9.39 9.70 -5.38
CA ILE A 78 7.98 9.84 -5.72
C ILE A 78 7.23 8.49 -5.70
N SER A 79 7.89 7.41 -6.10
CA SER A 79 7.35 6.05 -6.05
C SER A 79 7.13 5.50 -4.64
N GLN A 80 7.82 6.03 -3.63
CA GLN A 80 7.77 5.58 -2.24
C GLN A 80 6.85 6.44 -1.39
N VAL A 81 6.85 7.77 -1.61
CA VAL A 81 6.12 8.73 -0.76
C VAL A 81 4.97 9.44 -1.48
N GLY A 82 4.83 9.30 -2.80
CA GLY A 82 3.83 10.03 -3.58
C GLY A 82 2.40 9.79 -3.09
N TRP A 83 2.05 8.54 -2.77
CA TRP A 83 0.74 8.20 -2.21
C TRP A 83 0.45 8.92 -0.88
N ALA A 84 1.48 9.13 -0.05
CA ALA A 84 1.34 9.79 1.24
C ALA A 84 1.18 11.30 1.06
N ILE A 85 2.00 11.91 0.19
CA ILE A 85 1.91 13.34 -0.12
C ILE A 85 0.57 13.69 -0.77
N ALA A 86 0.02 12.82 -1.63
CA ALA A 86 -1.30 13.01 -2.23
C ALA A 86 -2.40 13.24 -1.18
N ARG A 87 -2.30 12.61 0.00
CA ARG A 87 -3.27 12.73 1.11
C ARG A 87 -3.23 14.10 1.80
N VAL A 88 -2.14 14.86 1.66
CA VAL A 88 -1.96 16.15 2.33
C VAL A 88 -2.04 17.37 1.42
N LEU A 89 -2.23 17.18 0.12
CA LEU A 89 -2.42 18.30 -0.82
C LEU A 89 -3.50 19.31 -0.41
N PRO A 90 -4.66 18.91 0.17
CA PRO A 90 -5.65 19.87 0.67
C PRO A 90 -5.16 20.74 1.83
N TYR A 91 -4.04 20.39 2.46
CA TYR A 91 -3.43 21.09 3.59
C TYR A 91 -2.09 21.72 3.20
N ILE A 92 -1.83 21.92 1.92
CA ILE A 92 -0.69 22.66 1.41
C ILE A 92 -1.25 23.84 0.62
N GLU A 93 -0.76 25.05 0.87
CA GLU A 93 -1.23 26.27 0.18
C GLU A 93 -0.28 26.69 -0.94
N ASP A 94 0.94 26.15 -0.94
CA ASP A 94 1.95 26.40 -1.95
C ASP A 94 1.54 25.78 -3.30
N GLU A 95 1.12 26.64 -4.24
CA GLU A 95 0.68 26.23 -5.58
C GLU A 95 1.83 25.72 -6.46
N ASP A 96 3.05 26.21 -6.25
CA ASP A 96 4.23 25.72 -6.95
C ASP A 96 4.59 24.30 -6.52
N PHE A 97 4.46 24.01 -5.22
CA PHE A 97 4.57 22.66 -4.68
C PHE A 97 3.53 21.74 -5.31
N LYS A 98 2.24 22.12 -5.30
CA LYS A 98 1.16 21.29 -5.86
C LYS A 98 1.37 21.00 -7.34
N ARG A 99 1.70 22.02 -8.13
CA ARG A 99 1.99 21.88 -9.56
C ARG A 99 3.16 20.94 -9.80
N THR A 100 4.29 21.21 -9.14
CA THR A 100 5.51 20.39 -9.26
C THR A 100 5.26 18.93 -8.85
N PHE A 101 4.49 18.73 -7.77
CA PHE A 101 4.13 17.40 -7.30
C PHE A 101 3.24 16.66 -8.30
N LYS A 102 2.20 17.34 -8.84
CA LYS A 102 1.31 16.77 -9.86
C LYS A 102 2.09 16.36 -11.11
N GLU A 103 3.02 17.19 -11.57
CA GLU A 103 3.90 16.86 -12.71
C GLU A 103 4.72 15.59 -12.43
N LYS A 104 5.32 15.45 -11.24
CA LYS A 104 6.07 14.24 -10.88
C LYS A 104 5.21 13.01 -10.67
N ILE A 105 4.01 13.14 -10.13
CA ILE A 105 3.06 12.02 -10.09
C ILE A 105 2.67 11.60 -11.51
N ALA A 106 2.42 12.53 -12.43
CA ALA A 106 2.07 12.20 -13.80
C ALA A 106 3.23 11.49 -14.54
N GLU A 107 4.48 11.89 -14.30
CA GLU A 107 5.65 11.16 -14.81
C GLU A 107 5.76 9.75 -14.21
N TYR A 108 5.62 9.63 -12.89
CA TYR A 108 5.63 8.33 -12.20
C TYR A 108 4.52 7.40 -12.72
N GLN A 109 3.32 7.91 -12.97
CA GLN A 109 2.22 7.10 -13.49
C GLN A 109 2.48 6.58 -14.91
N LYS A 110 3.22 7.31 -15.75
CA LYS A 110 3.67 6.77 -17.05
C LYS A 110 4.63 5.60 -16.88
N GLU A 111 5.52 5.65 -15.90
CA GLU A 111 6.41 4.52 -15.57
C GLU A 111 5.62 3.32 -15.04
N VAL A 112 4.62 3.58 -14.19
CA VAL A 112 3.70 2.55 -13.69
C VAL A 112 2.98 1.88 -14.86
N SER A 113 2.30 2.63 -15.74
CA SER A 113 1.59 2.05 -16.89
C SER A 113 2.50 1.19 -17.77
N ARG A 114 3.74 1.64 -18.00
CA ARG A 114 4.73 0.85 -18.75
C ARG A 114 5.00 -0.49 -18.05
N HIS A 115 5.26 -0.48 -16.75
CA HIS A 115 5.51 -1.71 -15.98
C HIS A 115 4.30 -2.66 -15.90
N LEU A 116 3.09 -2.12 -15.74
CA LEU A 116 1.89 -2.95 -15.71
C LEU A 116 1.65 -3.65 -17.05
N SER A 117 2.03 -3.03 -18.16
CA SER A 117 1.94 -3.64 -19.50
C SER A 117 2.97 -4.74 -19.79
N GLU A 118 3.97 -4.93 -18.92
CA GLU A 118 5.02 -5.96 -19.11
C GLU A 118 4.52 -7.37 -18.81
N ASN A 119 3.33 -7.53 -18.22
CA ASN A 119 2.77 -8.82 -17.86
C ASN A 119 1.23 -8.85 -18.03
N PRO A 120 0.62 -10.03 -18.27
CA PRO A 120 -0.80 -10.14 -18.55
C PRO A 120 -1.70 -9.96 -17.31
N TYR A 121 -1.13 -9.84 -16.12
CA TYR A 121 -1.88 -9.71 -14.86
C TYR A 121 -2.08 -8.26 -14.43
N HIS A 122 -1.51 -7.29 -15.16
CA HIS A 122 -1.62 -5.86 -14.86
C HIS A 122 -1.20 -5.51 -13.42
N VAL A 123 -0.17 -6.17 -12.89
CA VAL A 123 0.42 -5.89 -11.57
C VAL A 123 1.89 -5.50 -11.70
N LEU A 124 2.48 -4.85 -10.69
CA LEU A 124 3.93 -4.64 -10.64
C LEU A 124 4.64 -5.98 -10.39
N PHE A 125 4.85 -6.75 -11.44
CA PHE A 125 5.45 -8.07 -11.35
C PHE A 125 6.97 -7.97 -11.35
N ARG A 126 7.57 -7.97 -10.15
CA ARG A 126 9.01 -8.07 -9.95
C ARG A 126 9.33 -9.43 -9.35
N PRO A 127 9.75 -10.43 -10.15
CA PRO A 127 10.00 -11.75 -9.63
C PRO A 127 11.13 -11.70 -8.59
N MET A 128 10.73 -11.76 -7.32
CA MET A 128 11.61 -11.83 -6.16
C MET A 128 11.43 -13.18 -5.47
N ILE A 129 12.34 -13.47 -4.55
CA ILE A 129 12.30 -14.71 -3.77
C ILE A 129 11.09 -14.69 -2.81
N TRP A 130 10.62 -13.52 -2.38
CA TRP A 130 9.62 -13.39 -1.31
C TRP A 130 8.79 -12.12 -1.46
N GLY A 131 7.49 -12.22 -1.16
CA GLY A 131 6.63 -11.06 -0.85
C GLY A 131 5.92 -10.37 -2.02
N ILE A 132 5.95 -10.92 -3.23
CA ILE A 132 5.35 -10.27 -4.42
C ILE A 132 3.85 -9.96 -4.26
N GLY A 133 3.10 -10.82 -3.57
CA GLY A 133 1.68 -10.57 -3.29
C GLY A 133 1.50 -9.36 -2.37
N TRP A 134 2.34 -9.23 -1.34
CA TRP A 134 2.28 -8.07 -0.44
C TRP A 134 2.71 -6.79 -1.14
N ASP A 135 3.77 -6.84 -1.96
CA ASP A 135 4.23 -5.69 -2.74
C ASP A 135 3.12 -5.17 -3.68
N ALA A 136 2.40 -6.09 -4.34
CA ALA A 136 1.25 -5.74 -5.17
C ALA A 136 0.14 -5.06 -4.35
N LEU A 137 -0.17 -5.58 -3.16
CA LEU A 137 -1.15 -4.97 -2.24
C LEU A 137 -0.74 -3.58 -1.75
N TYR A 138 0.52 -3.38 -1.36
CA TYR A 138 1.02 -2.06 -0.97
C TYR A 138 0.99 -1.08 -2.14
N PHE A 139 1.32 -1.55 -3.34
CA PHE A 139 1.18 -0.77 -4.57
C PHE A 139 -0.28 -0.32 -4.79
N ALA A 140 -1.25 -1.25 -4.75
CA ALA A 140 -2.67 -0.91 -4.93
C ALA A 140 -3.17 0.08 -3.86
N ALA A 141 -2.77 -0.09 -2.60
CA ALA A 141 -3.10 0.85 -1.54
C ALA A 141 -2.54 2.25 -1.84
N GLY A 142 -1.32 2.35 -2.37
CA GLY A 142 -0.72 3.60 -2.81
C GLY A 142 -1.47 4.22 -4.00
N GLN A 143 -1.78 3.41 -5.03
CA GLN A 143 -2.54 3.85 -6.21
C GLN A 143 -3.91 4.40 -5.83
N TYR A 144 -4.60 3.81 -4.86
CA TYR A 144 -5.88 4.30 -4.37
C TYR A 144 -5.80 5.73 -3.82
N TYR A 145 -4.76 6.05 -3.04
CA TYR A 145 -4.60 7.42 -2.52
C TYR A 145 -4.21 8.42 -3.62
N ILE A 146 -3.43 8.00 -4.61
CA ILE A 146 -3.11 8.85 -5.77
C ILE A 146 -4.38 9.08 -6.60
N HIS A 147 -5.16 8.02 -6.90
CA HIS A 147 -6.43 8.10 -7.62
C HIS A 147 -7.42 9.05 -6.91
N LYS A 148 -7.49 9.03 -5.58
CA LYS A 148 -8.32 9.99 -4.83
C LYS A 148 -7.93 11.45 -5.03
N ALA A 149 -6.63 11.74 -5.20
CA ALA A 149 -6.15 13.10 -5.40
C ALA A 149 -6.17 13.51 -6.88
N PHE A 150 -5.92 12.55 -7.78
CA PHE A 150 -5.78 12.74 -9.23
C PHE A 150 -6.44 11.57 -9.98
N PRO A 151 -7.78 11.51 -10.00
CA PRO A 151 -8.50 10.40 -10.65
C PRO A 151 -8.21 10.30 -12.14
N GLU A 152 -7.80 11.40 -12.78
CA GLU A 152 -7.41 11.44 -14.19
C GLU A 152 -6.04 10.80 -14.50
N LEU A 153 -5.23 10.53 -13.47
CA LEU A 153 -3.87 9.99 -13.63
C LEU A 153 -3.76 8.49 -13.30
N VAL A 154 -4.77 7.91 -12.67
CA VAL A 154 -4.73 6.53 -12.18
C VAL A 154 -5.97 5.78 -12.63
N ASP A 155 -5.76 4.75 -13.43
CA ASP A 155 -6.78 3.78 -13.80
C ASP A 155 -7.19 2.95 -12.57
N GLU A 156 -8.49 2.79 -12.36
CA GLU A 156 -9.07 1.97 -11.30
C GLU A 156 -8.63 0.50 -11.43
N GLU A 157 -8.33 0.05 -12.66
CA GLU A 157 -7.84 -1.30 -12.93
C GLU A 157 -6.51 -1.59 -12.23
N ASN A 158 -5.69 -0.56 -11.93
CA ASN A 158 -4.45 -0.71 -11.16
C ASN A 158 -4.68 -1.27 -9.74
N ILE A 159 -5.91 -1.18 -9.23
CA ILE A 159 -6.32 -1.67 -7.91
C ILE A 159 -7.07 -3.00 -8.07
N MET A 160 -7.99 -3.09 -9.04
CA MET A 160 -8.78 -4.29 -9.29
C MET A 160 -7.93 -5.48 -9.72
N SER A 161 -6.95 -5.26 -10.60
CA SER A 161 -6.03 -6.30 -11.07
C SER A 161 -5.24 -6.93 -9.93
N VAL A 162 -4.84 -6.13 -8.93
CA VAL A 162 -4.13 -6.62 -7.74
C VAL A 162 -5.05 -7.49 -6.89
N VAL A 163 -6.30 -7.09 -6.67
CA VAL A 163 -7.26 -7.92 -5.92
C VAL A 163 -7.50 -9.25 -6.65
N ASN A 164 -7.66 -9.21 -7.97
CA ASN A 164 -7.79 -10.41 -8.81
C ASN A 164 -6.53 -11.30 -8.71
N TYR A 165 -5.34 -10.70 -8.74
CA TYR A 165 -4.08 -11.41 -8.58
C TYR A 165 -4.02 -12.14 -7.23
N ILE A 166 -4.38 -11.46 -6.14
CA ILE A 166 -4.45 -12.05 -4.79
C ILE A 166 -5.53 -13.14 -4.68
N HIS A 167 -6.59 -13.06 -5.47
CA HIS A 167 -7.66 -14.07 -5.51
C HIS A 167 -7.40 -15.26 -6.43
N GLY A 168 -6.28 -15.29 -7.15
CA GLY A 168 -5.86 -16.46 -7.95
C GLY A 168 -5.55 -16.17 -9.41
N CYS A 169 -5.64 -14.92 -9.86
CA CYS A 169 -5.20 -14.53 -11.21
C CYS A 169 -3.69 -14.24 -11.23
N HIS A 170 -2.87 -15.26 -11.03
CA HIS A 170 -1.41 -15.14 -10.93
C HIS A 170 -0.70 -16.30 -11.65
N PRO A 171 0.60 -16.18 -11.97
CA PRO A 171 1.25 -17.11 -12.90
C PRO A 171 1.57 -18.51 -12.36
N ALA A 172 1.44 -18.75 -11.06
CA ALA A 172 1.82 -20.04 -10.48
C ALA A 172 0.66 -21.02 -10.36
N SER A 173 -0.57 -20.54 -10.13
CA SER A 173 -1.77 -21.37 -9.98
C SER A 173 -3.04 -20.54 -10.02
N ASP A 174 -4.19 -21.21 -9.85
CA ASP A 174 -5.53 -20.61 -9.71
C ASP A 174 -5.97 -20.44 -8.23
N LEU A 175 -5.03 -20.53 -7.28
CA LEU A 175 -5.34 -20.45 -5.85
C LEU A 175 -5.36 -19.02 -5.35
N SER A 176 -6.37 -18.67 -4.55
CA SER A 176 -6.28 -17.44 -3.75
C SER A 176 -5.14 -17.52 -2.74
N LEU A 177 -4.40 -16.43 -2.64
CA LEU A 177 -3.37 -16.21 -1.62
C LEU A 177 -3.97 -15.85 -0.24
N VAL A 178 -5.30 -15.72 -0.15
CA VAL A 178 -6.01 -15.39 1.08
C VAL A 178 -6.70 -16.64 1.62
N SER A 179 -6.25 -17.13 2.77
CA SER A 179 -6.75 -18.38 3.34
C SER A 179 -8.25 -18.31 3.60
N GLY A 180 -9.03 -19.22 3.00
CA GLY A 180 -10.48 -19.31 3.16
C GLY A 180 -11.30 -18.36 2.29
N VAL A 181 -10.70 -17.65 1.33
CA VAL A 181 -11.40 -16.78 0.38
C VAL A 181 -11.24 -17.33 -1.05
N GLY A 182 -12.34 -17.38 -1.81
CA GLY A 182 -12.36 -17.94 -3.16
C GLY A 182 -12.73 -19.42 -3.20
N ALA A 183 -12.88 -19.97 -4.41
CA ALA A 183 -13.27 -21.37 -4.60
C ALA A 183 -12.18 -22.35 -4.13
N ARG A 184 -10.91 -21.96 -4.28
CA ARG A 184 -9.74 -22.64 -3.74
C ARG A 184 -8.76 -21.60 -3.23
N SER A 185 -8.15 -21.85 -2.07
CA SER A 185 -7.22 -20.93 -1.42
C SER A 185 -6.08 -21.67 -0.76
N LEU A 186 -4.96 -20.98 -0.55
CA LEU A 186 -3.86 -21.50 0.24
C LEU A 186 -4.24 -21.59 1.73
N THR A 187 -4.42 -22.80 2.23
CA THR A 187 -4.82 -23.09 3.63
C THR A 187 -3.73 -23.79 4.45
N VAL A 188 -2.64 -24.22 3.81
CA VAL A 188 -1.50 -24.84 4.50
C VAL A 188 -0.29 -23.96 4.22
N ALA A 189 -0.19 -22.89 5.02
CA ALA A 189 0.71 -21.77 4.80
C ALA A 189 1.74 -21.65 5.93
N TYR A 190 2.85 -20.95 5.68
CA TYR A 190 3.83 -20.59 6.71
C TYR A 190 3.25 -19.48 7.62
N GLY A 191 2.37 -19.89 8.53
CA GLY A 191 1.75 -19.01 9.52
C GLY A 191 1.93 -19.51 10.95
N PHE A 192 1.18 -18.94 11.89
CA PHE A 192 1.16 -19.37 13.29
C PHE A 192 0.81 -20.86 13.45
N ASN A 193 -0.12 -21.38 12.64
CA ASN A 193 -0.64 -22.76 12.75
C ASN A 193 0.03 -23.73 11.76
N ARG A 194 1.21 -23.40 11.22
CA ARG A 194 1.91 -24.23 10.22
C ARG A 194 2.21 -25.65 10.68
N ALA A 195 2.49 -25.83 11.98
CA ALA A 195 2.77 -27.13 12.57
C ALA A 195 1.51 -28.01 12.68
N ASP A 196 0.33 -27.39 12.72
CA ASP A 196 -0.96 -28.06 12.82
C ASP A 196 -1.58 -28.36 11.45
N TRP A 197 -0.88 -28.01 10.35
CA TRP A 197 -1.38 -28.14 8.98
C TRP A 197 -2.77 -27.48 8.78
N SER A 198 -2.98 -26.35 9.46
CA SER A 198 -4.22 -25.59 9.48
C SER A 198 -3.99 -24.12 9.12
N TYR A 199 -5.06 -23.33 8.99
CA TYR A 199 -5.02 -21.91 8.66
C TYR A 199 -5.85 -21.04 9.60
N ILE A 200 -5.57 -19.75 9.52
CA ILE A 200 -6.39 -18.67 10.05
C ILE A 200 -7.10 -18.03 8.85
N PRO A 201 -8.45 -18.01 8.81
CA PRO A 201 -9.18 -17.35 7.72
C PRO A 201 -8.77 -15.89 7.56
N GLY A 202 -8.60 -15.44 6.31
CA GLY A 202 -8.19 -14.07 5.97
C GLY A 202 -6.69 -13.81 6.04
N ALA A 203 -5.87 -14.80 6.43
CA ALA A 203 -4.41 -14.66 6.37
C ALA A 203 -3.93 -14.59 4.92
N VAL A 204 -2.98 -13.71 4.64
CA VAL A 204 -2.50 -13.42 3.27
C VAL A 204 -1.06 -13.87 3.08
N ALA A 205 -0.90 -14.83 2.18
CA ALA A 205 0.38 -15.42 1.81
C ALA A 205 1.29 -14.43 1.08
N SER A 206 2.61 -14.62 1.18
CA SER A 206 3.63 -13.82 0.50
C SER A 206 3.51 -13.87 -1.03
N GLY A 207 2.98 -14.96 -1.58
CA GLY A 207 2.65 -15.10 -2.99
C GLY A 207 3.67 -15.92 -3.77
N THR A 208 3.57 -15.88 -5.10
CA THR A 208 4.40 -16.73 -5.97
C THR A 208 5.88 -16.42 -5.83
N ALA A 209 6.75 -17.43 -5.80
CA ALA A 209 8.20 -17.23 -5.88
C ALA A 209 8.70 -17.61 -7.28
N LEU A 210 9.67 -16.85 -7.81
CA LEU A 210 10.36 -17.25 -9.04
C LEU A 210 11.49 -18.23 -8.73
N ILE A 211 11.30 -19.49 -9.08
CA ILE A 211 12.37 -20.48 -9.12
C ILE A 211 13.15 -20.29 -10.41
N ARG A 212 14.43 -19.94 -10.27
CA ARG A 212 15.27 -19.60 -11.42
C ARG A 212 15.44 -20.82 -12.35
N PRO A 213 15.50 -20.61 -13.67
CA PRO A 213 15.51 -19.29 -14.33
C PRO A 213 14.12 -18.67 -14.50
N GLU A 214 13.06 -19.44 -14.78
CA GLU A 214 11.77 -18.90 -15.26
C GLU A 214 10.53 -19.69 -14.80
N PHE A 215 10.53 -20.23 -13.57
CA PHE A 215 9.39 -21.01 -13.07
C PHE A 215 8.71 -20.34 -11.87
N PRO A 216 7.55 -19.65 -12.08
CA PRO A 216 6.71 -19.18 -10.98
C PRO A 216 6.11 -20.37 -10.23
N GLU A 217 6.44 -20.50 -8.95
CA GLU A 217 5.97 -21.59 -8.10
C GLU A 217 5.13 -21.05 -6.93
N LEU A 218 4.07 -21.79 -6.60
CA LEU A 218 3.34 -21.68 -5.35
C LEU A 218 3.03 -23.10 -4.87
N LYS A 219 3.84 -23.60 -3.93
CA LYS A 219 3.64 -24.92 -3.32
C LYS A 219 2.56 -24.83 -2.25
N ASP A 220 1.41 -25.42 -2.54
CA ASP A 220 0.20 -25.31 -1.72
C ASP A 220 0.02 -26.42 -0.67
N ASN A 221 0.88 -27.43 -0.71
CA ASN A 221 0.80 -28.62 0.13
C ASN A 221 1.96 -28.76 1.13
N PHE A 222 2.68 -27.67 1.42
CA PHE A 222 3.82 -27.71 2.33
C PHE A 222 4.05 -26.37 3.03
N PRO A 223 3.79 -26.26 4.35
CA PRO A 223 3.72 -24.97 5.05
C PRO A 223 5.09 -24.48 5.55
N PHE A 224 6.20 -25.09 5.13
CA PHE A 224 7.54 -24.74 5.60
C PHE A 224 8.38 -23.97 4.57
N ILE A 225 7.76 -23.53 3.46
CA ILE A 225 8.36 -22.60 2.48
C ILE A 225 7.79 -21.21 2.72
N TRP A 226 8.47 -20.44 3.57
CA TRP A 226 8.07 -19.08 3.94
C TRP A 226 8.12 -18.11 2.75
N GLN A 227 9.04 -18.34 1.81
CA GLN A 227 9.18 -17.53 0.60
C GLN A 227 7.87 -17.39 -0.20
N GLN A 228 7.04 -18.43 -0.19
CA GLN A 228 5.82 -18.51 -1.01
C GLN A 228 4.52 -18.39 -0.18
N SER A 229 4.57 -18.88 1.05
CA SER A 229 3.36 -19.11 1.85
C SER A 229 3.37 -18.38 3.20
N GLU A 230 4.32 -17.48 3.45
CA GLU A 230 4.35 -16.77 4.73
C GLU A 230 3.13 -15.87 4.89
N ASN A 231 2.57 -15.86 6.09
CA ASN A 231 1.49 -14.96 6.47
C ASN A 231 2.03 -13.90 7.43
N VAL A 232 1.92 -12.61 7.06
CA VAL A 232 2.30 -11.49 7.92
C VAL A 232 1.14 -10.50 8.11
N ILE A 233 1.21 -9.77 9.22
CA ILE A 233 0.21 -8.77 9.61
C ILE A 233 0.06 -7.70 8.51
N GLY A 234 1.19 -7.21 7.96
CA GLY A 234 1.21 -6.17 6.94
C GLY A 234 0.46 -6.55 5.66
N GLY A 235 0.70 -7.77 5.14
CA GLY A 235 -0.01 -8.28 3.96
C GLY A 235 -1.51 -8.41 4.18
N SER A 236 -1.92 -8.90 5.35
CA SER A 236 -3.34 -9.04 5.70
C SER A 236 -4.03 -7.69 5.87
N ALA A 237 -3.36 -6.71 6.50
CA ALA A 237 -3.87 -5.35 6.63
C ALA A 237 -4.01 -4.65 5.26
N ALA A 238 -3.02 -4.82 4.37
CA ALA A 238 -3.06 -4.27 3.03
C ALA A 238 -4.18 -4.89 2.18
N TYR A 239 -4.45 -6.19 2.32
CA TYR A 239 -5.58 -6.85 1.68
C TYR A 239 -6.93 -6.31 2.14
N ILE A 240 -7.14 -6.16 3.46
CA ILE A 240 -8.36 -5.55 4.00
C ILE A 240 -8.57 -4.16 3.38
N PHE A 241 -7.51 -3.35 3.31
CA PHE A 241 -7.57 -2.04 2.67
C PHE A 241 -7.97 -2.14 1.19
N CYS A 242 -7.31 -3.00 0.41
CA CYS A 242 -7.55 -3.12 -1.02
C CYS A 242 -8.95 -3.66 -1.33
N ALA A 243 -9.45 -4.62 -0.55
CA ALA A 243 -10.81 -5.13 -0.68
C ALA A 243 -11.86 -4.02 -0.44
N LEU A 244 -11.68 -3.21 0.61
CA LEU A 244 -12.56 -2.07 0.89
C LEU A 244 -12.42 -0.94 -0.16
N ALA A 245 -11.21 -0.74 -0.70
CA ALA A 245 -10.97 0.22 -1.76
C ALA A 245 -11.70 -0.19 -3.05
N ALA A 246 -11.60 -1.46 -3.44
CA ALA A 246 -12.29 -2.02 -4.59
C ALA A 246 -13.82 -1.93 -4.45
N ASP A 247 -14.37 -2.37 -3.31
CA ASP A 247 -15.79 -2.26 -3.00
C ASP A 247 -16.30 -0.82 -3.17
N LYS A 248 -15.59 0.15 -2.60
CA LYS A 248 -15.93 1.56 -2.70
C LYS A 248 -15.86 2.12 -4.12
N ILE A 249 -14.91 1.67 -4.93
CA ILE A 249 -14.79 2.08 -6.34
C ILE A 249 -15.99 1.54 -7.14
N LEU A 250 -16.28 0.24 -7.02
CA LEU A 250 -17.40 -0.41 -7.72
C LEU A 250 -18.75 0.20 -7.36
N ASP A 251 -18.94 0.56 -6.08
CA ASP A 251 -20.13 1.26 -5.60
C ASP A 251 -20.32 2.64 -6.26
N ASN A 252 -19.23 3.41 -6.38
CA ASN A 252 -19.28 4.72 -7.02
C ASN A 252 -19.56 4.62 -8.52
N THR A 253 -18.94 3.65 -9.19
CA THR A 253 -19.18 3.37 -10.61
C THR A 253 -20.65 3.00 -10.85
N SER A 254 -21.22 2.14 -10.00
CA SER A 254 -22.64 1.78 -10.07
C SER A 254 -23.56 2.99 -9.89
N LYS A 255 -23.27 3.88 -8.94
CA LYS A 255 -24.03 5.12 -8.71
C LYS A 255 -23.93 6.09 -9.89
N ASN A 256 -22.75 6.22 -10.50
CA ASN A 256 -22.55 7.10 -11.66
C ASN A 256 -23.28 6.60 -12.90
N ILE A 257 -23.31 5.29 -13.14
CA ILE A 257 -24.08 4.66 -14.23
C ILE A 257 -25.58 4.96 -14.06
N LEU A 258 -26.10 4.80 -12.83
CA LEU A 258 -27.50 5.11 -12.52
C LEU A 258 -27.79 6.60 -12.67
N ALA A 259 -26.96 7.49 -12.14
CA ALA A 259 -27.17 8.93 -12.29
C ALA A 259 -27.20 9.39 -13.77
N ASN A 260 -26.33 8.81 -14.61
CA ASN A 260 -26.27 9.12 -16.04
C ASN A 260 -27.43 8.50 -16.85
N SER A 261 -28.04 7.40 -16.39
CA SER A 261 -29.23 6.84 -17.04
C SER A 261 -30.50 7.64 -16.75
N PHE A 262 -30.58 8.30 -15.58
CA PHE A 262 -31.70 9.19 -15.23
C PHE A 262 -31.61 10.60 -15.83
N GLN A 263 -30.46 11.02 -16.37
CA GLN A 263 -30.32 12.29 -17.11
C GLN A 263 -30.61 12.18 -18.62
N LYS A 264 -30.81 10.96 -19.13
CA LYS A 264 -31.12 10.69 -20.55
C LYS A 264 -32.62 10.49 -20.83
N HIS A 265 -33.48 10.82 -19.87
CA HIS A 265 -34.93 10.83 -19.97
C HIS A 265 -35.48 12.17 -19.47
#